data_AF-A0A8H3M3N7-F1
#
_entry.id   AF-A0A8H3M3N7-F1
#
_cell.length_a   1.000
_cell.length_b   1.000
_cell.length_c   1.000
_cell.angle_alpha   90.00
_cell.angle_beta   90.00
_cell.angle_gamma   90.00
#
_symmetry.space_group_name_H-M   'P 1'
#
loop_
_entity.id
_entity.type
_entity.pdbx_description
1 polymer ?
#
loop_
_entity_poly.entity_id
_entity_poly.type
_entity_poly.pdbx_seq_one_letter_code
_entity_poly.pdbx_strand_id
1 'polypeptide(L)'
;MLQPPNDYSSYHIICREFGTGKSSLIKKVSKEIGSGIIYVDVPPYIKDFGKAFGRALNFRFEENITFSKQLIRKIGCAETQQTSSCNFDNANRLTHMNKEILEVLQDDAKDSADSHSYIVVFVSGETIVPKLMISRSSWSQAKLPPMEIGEITKDESMLYLIEKRSIDEEIAKNLYELVGGRFIDLCKVADFISSGESFNDLKEQILLNVEVRLNLAYLNEGQKYHKPGKLAINAILSSKEISIKKFKNYFEHEEEVCTKVLSANVFAYHPSRGTVSFQSKSVEYYIQVNSGTFINLIE
;
A
#
# COMPACT_ATOMS: atom_id res chain seq x y z
N MET A 1 40.85 13.49 2.78
CA MET A 1 39.70 12.59 2.53
C MET A 1 38.49 13.18 3.22
N LEU A 2 37.40 13.42 2.48
CA LEU A 2 36.13 13.83 3.08
C LEU A 2 35.52 12.60 3.74
N GLN A 3 35.53 12.54 5.07
CA GLN A 3 34.70 11.58 5.80
C GLN A 3 33.26 12.08 5.73
N PRO A 4 32.31 11.29 5.22
CA PRO A 4 30.90 11.68 5.27
C PRO A 4 30.45 11.80 6.73
N PRO A 5 29.54 12.74 7.06
CA PRO A 5 28.94 12.81 8.38
C PRO A 5 28.26 11.47 8.73
N ASN A 6 28.43 11.03 9.99
CA ASN A 6 28.04 9.69 10.46
C ASN A 6 26.52 9.46 10.57
N ASP A 7 25.69 10.45 10.26
CA ASP A 7 24.25 10.37 10.45
C ASP A 7 23.53 10.92 9.21
N TYR A 8 23.17 10.03 8.28
CA TYR A 8 22.32 10.37 7.15
C TYR A 8 20.87 10.21 7.57
N SER A 9 20.10 11.30 7.55
CA SER A 9 18.66 11.22 7.73
C SER A 9 17.97 10.94 6.39
N SER A 10 16.78 10.33 6.43
CA SER A 10 16.04 9.92 5.23
C SER A 10 14.56 10.12 5.46
N TYR A 11 13.81 10.36 4.40
CA TYR A 11 12.36 10.24 4.47
C TYR A 11 11.93 8.80 4.22
N HIS A 12 10.76 8.43 4.74
CA HIS A 12 10.27 7.06 4.71
C HIS A 12 9.05 6.93 3.83
N ILE A 13 8.88 5.74 3.26
CA ILE A 13 7.68 5.36 2.52
C ILE A 13 7.15 4.08 3.14
N ILE A 14 5.88 4.11 3.50
CA ILE A 14 5.10 2.97 3.97
C ILE A 14 4.08 2.64 2.89
N CYS A 15 4.27 1.52 2.22
CA CYS A 15 3.43 1.10 1.10
C CYS A 15 2.90 -0.32 1.30
N ARG A 16 1.70 -0.57 0.82
CA ARG A 16 1.08 -1.89 0.58
C ARG A 16 -0.32 -1.59 0.07
N GLU A 17 -1.06 -2.57 -0.41
CA GLU A 17 -2.42 -2.35 -0.86
C GLU A 17 -3.35 -1.93 0.27
N PHE A 18 -4.45 -1.30 -0.10
CA PHE A 18 -5.45 -0.80 0.84
C PHE A 18 -5.84 -1.84 1.91
N GLY A 19 -6.05 -1.41 3.16
CA GLY A 19 -6.61 -2.29 4.19
C GLY A 19 -5.65 -3.28 4.87
N THR A 20 -4.32 -3.13 4.70
CA THR A 20 -3.33 -3.84 5.54
C THR A 20 -3.04 -3.16 6.88
N GLY A 21 -3.82 -2.15 7.26
CA GLY A 21 -3.69 -1.51 8.59
C GLY A 21 -2.65 -0.40 8.70
N LYS A 22 -2.00 0.04 7.60
CA LYS A 22 -0.99 1.12 7.59
C LYS A 22 -1.44 2.38 8.35
N SER A 23 -2.59 2.95 7.99
CA SER A 23 -3.14 4.15 8.61
C SER A 23 -3.47 3.93 10.09
N SER A 24 -3.97 2.75 10.46
CA SER A 24 -4.25 2.39 11.85
C SER A 24 -2.97 2.31 12.68
N LEU A 25 -1.92 1.69 12.14
CA LEU A 25 -0.61 1.60 12.79
C LEU A 25 0.00 2.99 12.99
N ILE A 26 0.01 3.82 11.96
CA ILE A 26 0.60 5.17 12.03
C ILE A 26 -0.18 6.04 13.00
N LYS A 27 -1.51 5.98 13.02
CA LYS A 27 -2.33 6.69 14.01
C LYS A 27 -2.04 6.21 15.43
N LYS A 28 -1.85 4.91 15.64
CA LYS A 28 -1.50 4.35 16.96
C LYS A 28 -0.12 4.84 17.42
N VAL A 29 0.91 4.67 16.58
CA VAL A 29 2.27 5.15 16.85
C VAL A 29 2.30 6.66 17.08
N SER A 30 1.54 7.43 16.30
CA SER A 30 1.46 8.88 16.48
C SER A 30 0.87 9.28 17.83
N LYS A 31 -0.12 8.54 18.33
CA LYS A 31 -0.69 8.75 19.67
C LYS A 31 0.28 8.36 20.79
N GLU A 32 1.08 7.32 20.58
CA GLU A 32 2.07 6.85 21.56
C GLU A 32 3.28 7.80 21.68
N ILE A 33 3.76 8.34 20.55
CA ILE A 33 4.84 9.34 20.54
C ILE A 33 4.38 10.67 21.14
N GLY A 34 3.12 11.05 20.90
CA GLY A 34 2.53 12.27 21.46
C GLY A 34 2.87 13.52 20.63
N SER A 35 3.66 14.43 21.20
CA SER A 35 4.01 15.73 20.58
C SER A 35 5.01 15.59 19.41
N GLY A 36 5.08 16.62 18.57
CA GLY A 36 6.05 16.70 17.46
C GLY A 36 5.60 16.02 16.16
N ILE A 37 4.36 15.51 16.08
CA ILE A 37 3.84 14.86 14.86
C ILE A 37 2.79 15.72 14.17
N ILE A 38 3.05 15.99 12.90
CA ILE A 38 2.07 16.55 11.96
C ILE A 38 1.50 15.38 11.17
N TYR A 39 0.23 15.08 11.36
CA TYR A 39 -0.47 14.04 10.61
C TYR A 39 -1.43 14.67 9.60
N VAL A 40 -1.20 14.39 8.32
CA VAL A 40 -1.97 14.90 7.19
C VAL A 40 -2.68 13.73 6.52
N ASP A 41 -3.99 13.63 6.68
CA ASP A 41 -4.82 12.75 5.85
C ASP A 41 -5.13 13.48 4.55
N VAL A 42 -4.49 13.06 3.45
CA VAL A 42 -4.64 13.70 2.14
C VAL A 42 -6.08 13.50 1.66
N PRO A 43 -6.87 14.57 1.45
CA PRO A 43 -8.26 14.44 1.01
C PRO A 43 -8.35 13.98 -0.45
N PRO A 44 -9.52 13.48 -0.90
CA PRO A 44 -9.69 13.02 -2.29
C PRO A 44 -9.76 14.18 -3.31
N TYR A 45 -9.97 15.42 -2.87
CA TYR A 45 -10.12 16.58 -3.75
C TYR A 45 -9.05 17.63 -3.49
N ILE A 46 -8.47 18.14 -4.58
CA ILE A 46 -7.30 19.02 -4.51
C ILE A 46 -7.56 20.33 -3.78
N LYS A 47 -8.74 20.90 -4.00
CA LYS A 47 -9.20 22.13 -3.33
C LYS A 47 -9.19 22.03 -1.81
N ASP A 48 -9.33 20.81 -1.27
CA ASP A 48 -9.38 20.55 0.16
C ASP A 48 -7.99 20.26 0.74
N PHE A 49 -6.99 19.95 -0.10
CA PHE A 49 -5.64 19.60 0.36
C PHE A 49 -5.01 20.73 1.16
N GLY A 50 -4.99 21.96 0.63
CA GLY A 50 -4.45 23.12 1.35
C GLY A 50 -5.14 23.37 2.70
N LYS A 51 -6.46 23.11 2.78
CA LYS A 51 -7.23 23.22 4.02
C LYS A 51 -6.90 22.11 5.02
N ALA A 52 -6.81 20.86 4.56
CA ALA A 52 -6.44 19.72 5.38
C ALA A 52 -5.01 19.88 5.93
N PHE A 53 -4.08 20.29 5.06
CA PHE A 53 -2.70 20.55 5.41
C PHE A 53 -2.56 21.71 6.39
N GLY A 54 -3.21 22.86 6.12
CA GLY A 54 -3.25 23.99 7.04
C GLY A 54 -3.83 23.62 8.41
N ARG A 55 -4.89 22.80 8.46
CA ARG A 55 -5.44 22.29 9.74
C ARG A 55 -4.45 21.41 10.49
N ALA A 56 -3.77 20.48 9.81
CA ALA A 56 -2.74 19.63 10.43
C ALA A 56 -1.61 20.48 11.03
N LEU A 57 -1.27 21.58 10.35
CA LEU A 57 -0.31 22.58 10.81
C LEU A 57 -0.87 23.55 11.86
N ASN A 58 -2.16 23.50 12.19
CA ASN A 58 -2.82 24.55 12.99
C ASN A 58 -2.45 25.96 12.46
N PHE A 59 -2.37 26.04 11.14
CA PHE A 59 -1.85 27.17 10.39
C PHE A 59 -2.75 28.38 10.61
N ARG A 60 -2.20 29.40 11.28
CA ARG A 60 -2.69 30.77 11.15
C ARG A 60 -1.82 31.43 10.10
N PHE A 61 -2.46 31.92 9.03
CA PHE A 61 -1.73 32.68 8.02
C PHE A 61 -1.14 33.93 8.67
N GLU A 62 0.19 34.00 8.76
CA GLU A 62 0.96 35.17 9.15
C GLU A 62 1.71 35.65 7.89
N GLU A 63 1.47 36.88 7.44
CA GLU A 63 2.22 37.47 6.32
C GLU A 63 3.72 37.50 6.67
N ASN A 64 4.57 37.17 5.69
CA ASN A 64 6.05 37.20 5.75
C ASN A 64 6.77 36.05 6.50
N ILE A 65 6.11 34.91 6.76
CA ILE A 65 6.77 33.71 7.27
C ILE A 65 6.76 32.60 6.22
N THR A 66 7.95 32.05 5.90
CA THR A 66 8.06 30.92 4.97
C THR A 66 7.45 29.65 5.55
N PHE A 67 6.98 28.77 4.66
CA PHE A 67 6.38 27.48 5.04
C PHE A 67 7.26 26.68 6.00
N SER A 68 8.56 26.53 5.68
CA SER A 68 9.53 25.85 6.53
C SER A 68 9.69 26.51 7.90
N LYS A 69 9.66 27.84 7.99
CA LYS A 69 9.72 28.55 9.28
C LYS A 69 8.47 28.31 10.14
N GLN A 70 7.29 28.23 9.53
CA GLN A 70 6.07 27.87 10.27
C GLN A 70 6.10 26.42 10.76
N LEU A 71 6.63 25.51 9.94
CA LEU A 71 6.83 24.12 10.32
C LEU A 71 7.79 24.01 11.50
N ILE A 72 8.97 24.61 11.39
CA ILE A 72 9.99 24.69 12.45
C ILE A 72 9.40 25.28 13.73
N ARG A 73 8.57 26.32 13.66
CA ARG A 73 7.95 26.93 14.85
C ARG A 73 7.00 25.97 15.58
N LYS A 74 6.24 25.17 14.84
CA LYS A 74 5.31 24.20 15.46
C LYS A 74 6.02 22.96 15.99
N ILE A 75 7.05 22.53 15.27
CA ILE A 75 7.93 21.42 15.61
C ILE A 75 8.84 21.75 16.81
N GLY A 76 9.38 22.96 16.84
CA GLY A 76 10.33 23.47 17.83
C GLY A 76 9.72 23.94 19.15
N CYS A 77 8.39 23.86 19.34
CA CYS A 77 7.75 24.12 20.64
C CYS A 77 7.84 22.94 21.62
N ALA A 78 8.42 21.80 21.23
CA ALA A 78 8.73 20.73 22.16
C ALA A 78 10.14 20.96 22.73
N GLU A 79 10.24 21.33 24.02
CA GLU A 79 11.52 21.38 24.77
C GLU A 79 12.14 19.99 25.00
N THR A 80 11.94 19.07 24.08
CA THR A 80 12.47 17.71 24.12
C THR A 80 13.19 17.44 22.80
N GLN A 81 14.32 16.72 22.86
CA GLN A 81 15.10 16.20 21.73
C GLN A 81 14.31 15.20 20.86
N GLN A 82 13.03 15.45 20.60
CA GLN A 82 12.13 14.56 19.89
C GLN A 82 12.10 15.00 18.42
N THR A 83 12.65 14.16 17.54
CA THR A 83 12.56 14.33 16.09
C THR A 83 11.10 14.52 15.69
N SER A 84 10.78 15.69 15.18
CA SER A 84 9.45 15.95 14.67
C SER A 84 9.22 15.25 13.34
N SER A 85 7.99 14.83 13.09
CA SER A 85 7.63 14.11 11.87
C SER A 85 6.43 14.69 11.16
N CYS A 86 6.42 14.61 9.83
CA CYS A 86 5.29 14.95 8.98
C CYS A 86 4.85 13.70 8.22
N ASN A 87 3.63 13.22 8.51
CA ASN A 87 3.09 11.99 7.96
C ASN A 87 2.00 12.33 6.94
N PHE A 88 2.21 12.00 5.67
CA PHE A 88 1.23 12.14 4.60
C PHE A 88 0.52 10.79 4.37
N ASP A 89 -0.65 10.62 4.98
CA ASP A 89 -1.48 9.45 4.78
C ASP A 89 -2.33 9.56 3.50
N ASN A 90 -2.61 8.44 2.85
CA ASN A 90 -3.26 8.37 1.54
C ASN A 90 -2.54 9.19 0.45
N ALA A 91 -1.20 9.16 0.43
CA ALA A 91 -0.37 9.90 -0.52
C ALA A 91 -0.68 9.58 -2.00
N ASN A 92 -1.27 8.41 -2.29
CA ASN A 92 -1.77 8.07 -3.64
C ASN A 92 -2.82 9.05 -4.16
N ARG A 93 -3.57 9.72 -3.29
CA ARG A 93 -4.51 10.75 -3.72
C ARG A 93 -3.79 11.94 -4.38
N LEU A 94 -2.54 12.23 -3.99
CA LEU A 94 -1.74 13.27 -4.62
C LEU A 94 -1.49 12.97 -6.10
N THR A 95 -1.24 11.70 -6.47
CA THR A 95 -1.00 11.32 -7.87
C THR A 95 -2.23 11.46 -8.74
N HIS A 96 -3.42 11.21 -8.17
CA HIS A 96 -4.70 11.37 -8.86
C HIS A 96 -5.14 12.83 -8.99
N MET A 97 -4.72 13.69 -8.05
CA MET A 97 -5.07 15.12 -8.03
C MET A 97 -4.13 15.97 -8.89
N ASN A 98 -2.84 15.90 -8.59
CA ASN A 98 -1.77 16.53 -9.36
C ASN A 98 -0.42 15.94 -8.93
N LYS A 99 0.23 15.21 -9.84
CA LYS A 99 1.55 14.60 -9.61
C LYS A 99 2.60 15.61 -9.14
N GLU A 100 2.55 16.86 -9.61
CA GLU A 100 3.50 17.91 -9.22
C GLU A 100 3.50 18.14 -7.71
N ILE A 101 2.38 17.96 -7.01
CA ILE A 101 2.33 18.13 -5.56
C ILE A 101 3.09 17.02 -4.85
N LEU A 102 2.96 15.77 -5.32
CA LEU A 102 3.78 14.67 -4.80
C LEU A 102 5.27 14.96 -5.02
N GLU A 103 5.63 15.49 -6.18
CA GLU A 103 7.01 15.85 -6.52
C GLU A 103 7.55 16.96 -5.61
N VAL A 104 6.78 18.04 -5.40
CA VAL A 104 7.14 19.13 -4.49
C VAL A 104 7.31 18.63 -3.06
N LEU A 105 6.39 17.80 -2.57
CA LEU A 105 6.50 17.22 -1.22
C LEU A 105 7.69 16.27 -1.10
N GLN A 106 8.04 15.55 -2.16
CA GLN A 106 9.23 14.69 -2.17
C GLN A 106 10.53 15.51 -2.15
N ASP A 107 10.57 16.62 -2.89
CA ASP A 107 11.72 17.53 -2.87
C ASP A 107 11.90 18.16 -1.49
N ASP A 108 10.80 18.60 -0.86
CA ASP A 108 10.80 19.09 0.53
C ASP A 108 11.24 18.02 1.54
N ALA A 109 10.79 16.77 1.36
CA ALA A 109 11.21 15.65 2.21
C ALA A 109 12.71 15.35 2.10
N LYS A 110 13.27 15.52 0.90
CA LYS A 110 14.71 15.40 0.65
C LYS A 110 15.48 16.54 1.31
N ASP A 111 15.05 17.79 1.13
CA ASP A 111 15.69 18.95 1.75
C ASP A 111 15.62 18.88 3.29
N SER A 112 14.52 18.34 3.81
CA SER A 112 14.34 18.11 5.26
C SER A 112 15.29 17.05 5.78
N ALA A 113 15.53 16.00 4.99
CA ALA A 113 16.48 14.96 5.30
C ALA A 113 17.95 15.46 5.23
N ASP A 114 18.27 16.28 4.24
CA ASP A 114 19.60 16.90 4.08
C ASP A 114 19.93 17.88 5.22
N SER A 115 18.91 18.55 5.75
CA SER A 115 19.03 19.56 6.82
C SER A 115 18.79 19.02 8.23
N HIS A 116 18.43 17.74 8.37
CA HIS A 116 18.02 17.10 9.64
C HIS A 116 16.90 17.86 10.37
N SER A 117 15.99 18.49 9.62
CA SER A 117 14.98 19.39 10.20
C SER A 117 13.73 18.65 10.71
N TYR A 118 13.21 17.68 9.96
CA TYR A 118 12.13 16.78 10.36
C TYR A 118 12.09 15.52 9.49
N ILE A 119 11.42 14.49 9.99
CA ILE A 119 11.24 13.22 9.28
C ILE A 119 9.95 13.27 8.49
N VAL A 120 10.00 12.97 7.20
CA VAL A 120 8.79 12.82 6.37
C VAL A 120 8.45 11.35 6.18
N VAL A 121 7.17 11.00 6.32
CA VAL A 121 6.65 9.65 6.05
C VAL A 121 5.49 9.73 5.05
N PHE A 122 5.67 9.12 3.88
CA PHE A 122 4.60 8.95 2.90
C PHE A 122 3.92 7.59 3.08
N VAL A 123 2.60 7.57 3.22
CA VAL A 123 1.81 6.35 3.36
C VAL A 123 0.95 6.18 2.12
N SER A 124 1.11 5.06 1.43
CA SER A 124 0.36 4.80 0.19
C SER A 124 -0.33 3.43 0.23
N GLY A 125 -1.61 3.44 -0.16
CA GLY A 125 -2.39 2.25 -0.45
C GLY A 125 -2.18 1.69 -1.87
N GLU A 126 -1.42 2.39 -2.71
CA GLU A 126 -1.21 2.05 -4.12
C GLU A 126 0.29 1.98 -4.44
N THR A 127 0.61 1.08 -5.37
CA THR A 127 1.98 0.83 -5.84
C THR A 127 2.50 1.92 -6.78
N ILE A 128 1.62 2.79 -7.29
CA ILE A 128 1.98 3.89 -8.19
C ILE A 128 2.84 4.96 -7.50
N VAL A 129 2.63 5.22 -6.21
CA VAL A 129 3.37 6.27 -5.49
C VAL A 129 4.87 5.96 -5.42
N PRO A 130 5.32 4.80 -4.89
CA PRO A 130 6.72 4.43 -4.95
C PRO A 130 7.28 4.41 -6.38
N LYS A 131 6.51 3.92 -7.36
CA LYS A 131 6.92 3.89 -8.77
C LYS A 131 7.25 5.29 -9.31
N LEU A 132 6.41 6.28 -9.02
CA LEU A 132 6.65 7.67 -9.46
C LEU A 132 7.82 8.32 -8.70
N MET A 133 7.89 8.11 -7.39
CA MET A 133 8.95 8.69 -6.56
C MET A 133 10.35 8.17 -6.91
N ILE A 134 10.48 6.88 -7.28
CA ILE A 134 11.77 6.28 -7.70
C ILE A 134 12.39 6.98 -8.91
N SER A 135 11.57 7.58 -9.78
CA SER A 135 12.07 8.24 -10.99
C SER A 135 12.73 9.60 -10.74
N ARG A 136 12.64 10.12 -9.51
CA ARG A 136 13.12 11.46 -9.13
C ARG A 136 14.49 11.39 -8.47
N SER A 137 15.31 12.42 -8.66
CA SER A 137 16.61 12.54 -7.96
C SER A 137 16.45 12.57 -6.44
N SER A 138 15.34 13.14 -5.95
CA SER A 138 14.95 13.17 -4.53
C SER A 138 14.76 11.77 -3.93
N TRP A 139 14.68 10.71 -4.75
CA TRP A 139 14.72 9.33 -4.27
C TRP A 139 16.01 8.95 -3.55
N SER A 140 17.13 9.65 -3.81
CA SER A 140 18.42 9.35 -3.17
C SER A 140 18.36 9.43 -1.64
N GLN A 141 17.48 10.28 -1.10
CA GLN A 141 17.25 10.45 0.35
C GLN A 141 16.05 9.66 0.88
N ALA A 142 15.46 8.79 0.08
CA ALA A 142 14.47 7.84 0.57
C ALA A 142 15.16 6.74 1.39
N LYS A 143 14.53 6.32 2.49
CA LYS A 143 14.95 5.13 3.23
C LYS A 143 14.68 3.90 2.35
N LEU A 144 15.73 3.15 2.05
CA LEU A 144 15.66 1.92 1.28
C LEU A 144 15.81 0.66 2.15
N PRO A 145 15.06 -0.41 1.85
CA PRO A 145 13.91 -0.44 0.94
C PRO A 145 12.67 0.27 1.55
N PRO A 146 11.65 0.64 0.74
CA PRO A 146 10.36 1.07 1.27
C PRO A 146 9.80 0.05 2.26
N MET A 147 9.17 0.54 3.32
CA MET A 147 8.56 -0.32 4.32
C MET A 147 7.24 -0.88 3.77
N GLU A 148 7.14 -2.21 3.67
CA GLU A 148 5.91 -2.88 3.28
C GLU A 148 5.19 -3.49 4.49
N ILE A 149 3.98 -3.00 4.79
CA ILE A 149 3.14 -3.59 5.84
C ILE A 149 2.37 -4.77 5.25
N GLY A 150 2.82 -5.97 5.59
CA GLY A 150 2.28 -7.23 5.09
C GLY A 150 0.93 -7.64 5.66
N GLU A 151 0.54 -8.87 5.31
CA GLU A 151 -0.59 -9.58 5.91
C GLU A 151 -0.21 -10.05 7.32
N ILE A 152 -1.20 -10.19 8.20
CA ILE A 152 -1.00 -10.83 9.49
C ILE A 152 -0.84 -12.34 9.29
N THR A 153 -0.16 -13.00 10.23
CA THR A 153 0.09 -14.44 10.15
C THR A 153 -1.19 -15.27 10.29
N LYS A 154 -1.10 -16.57 9.96
CA LYS A 154 -2.21 -17.51 10.19
C LYS A 154 -2.63 -17.50 11.66
N ASP A 155 -1.68 -17.57 12.58
CA ASP A 155 -1.95 -17.60 14.01
C ASP A 155 -2.63 -16.31 14.50
N GLU A 156 -2.14 -15.14 14.08
CA GLU A 156 -2.79 -13.85 14.38
C GLU A 156 -4.19 -13.75 13.77
N SER A 157 -4.38 -14.28 12.55
CA SER A 157 -5.69 -14.33 11.88
C SER A 157 -6.68 -15.22 12.64
N MET A 158 -6.25 -16.41 13.06
CA MET A 158 -7.08 -17.35 13.80
C MET A 158 -7.45 -16.78 15.18
N LEU A 159 -6.48 -16.17 15.88
CA LEU A 159 -6.74 -15.49 17.15
C LEU A 159 -7.76 -14.35 16.98
N TYR A 160 -7.62 -13.54 15.92
CA TYR A 160 -8.60 -12.50 15.62
C TYR A 160 -10.00 -13.07 15.32
N LEU A 161 -10.11 -14.08 14.47
CA LEU A 161 -11.42 -14.65 14.08
C LEU A 161 -12.10 -15.39 15.25
N ILE A 162 -11.36 -16.19 16.01
CA ILE A 162 -11.92 -17.02 17.08
C ILE A 162 -12.10 -16.20 18.35
N GLU A 163 -11.03 -15.62 18.89
CA GLU A 163 -11.10 -14.97 20.20
C GLU A 163 -11.76 -13.60 20.12
N LYS A 164 -11.41 -12.79 19.10
CA LYS A 164 -11.90 -11.42 19.01
C LYS A 164 -13.27 -11.31 18.35
N ARG A 165 -13.58 -12.17 17.39
CA ARG A 165 -14.85 -12.17 16.64
C ARG A 165 -15.81 -13.27 17.05
N SER A 166 -15.40 -14.20 17.92
CA SER A 166 -16.23 -15.31 18.40
C SER A 166 -16.79 -16.18 17.27
N ILE A 167 -16.02 -16.35 16.20
CA ILE A 167 -16.36 -17.22 15.07
C ILE A 167 -15.90 -18.64 15.39
N ASP A 168 -16.72 -19.62 15.04
CA ASP A 168 -16.38 -21.04 15.16
C ASP A 168 -15.05 -21.37 14.47
N GLU A 169 -14.26 -22.27 15.06
CA GLU A 169 -12.91 -22.59 14.59
C GLU A 169 -12.89 -23.17 13.17
N GLU A 170 -13.86 -24.00 12.81
CA GLU A 170 -13.95 -24.58 11.46
C GLU A 170 -14.27 -23.51 10.42
N ILE A 171 -15.25 -22.65 10.72
CA ILE A 171 -15.58 -21.50 9.86
C ILE A 171 -14.38 -20.56 9.75
N ALA A 172 -13.70 -20.26 10.86
CA ALA A 172 -12.53 -19.38 10.87
C ALA A 172 -11.39 -19.91 9.98
N LYS A 173 -11.12 -21.22 10.00
CA LYS A 173 -10.14 -21.86 9.10
C LYS A 173 -10.54 -21.66 7.64
N ASN A 174 -11.81 -21.90 7.31
CA ASN A 174 -12.33 -21.74 5.95
C ASN A 174 -12.24 -20.27 5.47
N LEU A 175 -12.54 -19.32 6.35
CA LEU A 175 -12.38 -17.89 6.07
C LEU A 175 -10.91 -17.54 5.79
N TYR A 176 -9.98 -18.00 6.62
CA TYR A 176 -8.55 -17.75 6.40
C TYR A 176 -8.05 -18.35 5.09
N GLU A 177 -8.44 -19.58 4.75
CA GLU A 177 -8.02 -20.18 3.47
C GLU A 177 -8.61 -19.43 2.25
N LEU A 178 -9.78 -18.79 2.40
CA LEU A 178 -10.44 -18.02 1.35
C LEU A 178 -9.85 -16.61 1.16
N VAL A 179 -9.53 -15.89 2.24
CA VAL A 179 -9.10 -14.47 2.17
C VAL A 179 -7.68 -14.19 2.64
N GLY A 180 -7.03 -15.16 3.30
CA GLY A 180 -5.67 -15.01 3.82
C GLY A 180 -5.59 -14.08 5.03
N GLY A 181 -4.40 -13.52 5.25
CA GLY A 181 -4.09 -12.69 6.42
C GLY A 181 -4.34 -11.20 6.21
N ARG A 182 -5.07 -10.80 5.15
CA ARG A 182 -5.33 -9.39 4.90
C ARG A 182 -6.38 -8.87 5.87
N PHE A 183 -5.95 -8.05 6.82
CA PHE A 183 -6.78 -7.63 7.96
C PHE A 183 -8.15 -7.05 7.56
N ILE A 184 -8.23 -6.16 6.55
CA ILE A 184 -9.54 -5.63 6.11
C ILE A 184 -10.47 -6.72 5.54
N ASP A 185 -9.91 -7.72 4.86
CA ASP A 185 -10.70 -8.78 4.26
C ASP A 185 -11.18 -9.72 5.39
N LEU A 186 -10.32 -10.04 6.36
CA LEU A 186 -10.69 -10.72 7.62
C LEU A 186 -11.80 -9.98 8.38
N CYS A 187 -11.72 -8.64 8.50
CA CYS A 187 -12.78 -7.85 9.12
C CYS A 187 -14.12 -8.03 8.38
N LYS A 188 -14.12 -7.86 7.05
CA LYS A 188 -15.32 -7.95 6.22
C LYS A 188 -15.97 -9.31 6.28
N VAL A 189 -15.19 -10.38 6.12
CA VAL A 189 -15.74 -11.74 6.17
C VAL A 189 -16.27 -12.08 7.56
N ALA A 190 -15.61 -11.59 8.61
CA ALA A 190 -16.09 -11.76 9.97
C ALA A 190 -17.41 -11.01 10.22
N ASP A 191 -17.55 -9.77 9.72
CA ASP A 191 -18.82 -9.02 9.82
C ASP A 191 -19.95 -9.73 9.06
N PHE A 192 -19.65 -10.28 7.88
CA PHE A 192 -20.61 -11.03 7.06
C PHE A 192 -21.08 -12.33 7.73
N ILE A 193 -20.18 -13.09 8.35
CA ILE A 193 -20.61 -14.27 9.12
C ILE A 193 -21.37 -13.86 10.39
N SER A 194 -20.96 -12.76 11.03
CA SER A 194 -21.63 -12.26 12.23
C SER A 194 -23.05 -11.72 11.97
N SER A 195 -23.38 -11.34 10.73
CA SER A 195 -24.75 -10.95 10.34
C SER A 195 -25.69 -12.15 10.15
N GLY A 196 -25.18 -13.38 10.26
CA GLY A 196 -25.94 -14.61 10.10
C GLY A 196 -25.97 -15.15 8.66
N GLU A 197 -25.20 -14.56 7.75
CA GLU A 197 -25.08 -15.03 6.37
C GLU A 197 -24.19 -16.28 6.26
N SER A 198 -24.42 -17.11 5.24
CA SER A 198 -23.72 -18.37 5.10
C SER A 198 -22.31 -18.21 4.50
N PHE A 199 -21.40 -19.10 4.88
CA PHE A 199 -20.07 -19.16 4.28
C PHE A 199 -20.11 -19.41 2.76
N ASN A 200 -21.09 -20.17 2.27
CA ASN A 200 -21.20 -20.47 0.85
C ASN A 200 -21.57 -19.22 0.04
N ASP A 201 -22.54 -18.43 0.53
CA ASP A 201 -22.93 -17.17 -0.12
C ASP A 201 -21.76 -16.19 -0.16
N LEU A 202 -21.03 -16.08 0.96
CA LEU A 202 -19.81 -15.26 1.03
C LEU A 202 -18.76 -15.70 0.01
N LYS A 203 -18.53 -17.01 -0.08
CA LYS A 203 -17.56 -17.60 -1.00
C LYS A 203 -17.91 -17.25 -2.45
N GLU A 204 -19.17 -17.41 -2.84
CA GLU A 204 -19.63 -17.05 -4.19
C GLU A 204 -19.41 -15.56 -4.48
N GLN A 205 -19.77 -14.67 -3.55
CA GLN A 205 -19.56 -13.22 -3.71
C GLN A 205 -18.08 -12.86 -3.86
N ILE A 206 -17.18 -13.50 -3.10
CA ILE A 206 -15.74 -13.27 -3.20
C ILE A 206 -15.21 -13.74 -4.56
N LEU A 207 -15.63 -14.91 -5.03
CA LEU A 207 -15.21 -15.45 -6.32
C LEU A 207 -15.69 -14.57 -7.49
N LEU A 208 -16.95 -14.11 -7.45
CA LEU A 208 -17.49 -13.17 -8.44
C LEU A 208 -16.69 -11.86 -8.48
N ASN A 209 -16.30 -11.33 -7.32
CA ASN A 209 -15.48 -10.13 -7.25
C ASN A 209 -14.07 -10.33 -7.87
N VAL A 210 -13.49 -11.52 -7.72
CA VAL A 210 -12.20 -11.85 -8.36
C VAL A 210 -12.38 -11.99 -9.87
N GLU A 211 -13.44 -12.65 -10.33
CA GLU A 211 -13.77 -12.78 -11.75
C GLU A 211 -13.92 -11.42 -12.44
N VAL A 212 -14.63 -10.48 -11.80
CA VAL A 212 -14.76 -9.09 -12.30
C VAL A 212 -13.39 -8.42 -12.46
N ARG A 213 -12.46 -8.62 -11.51
CA ARG A 213 -11.10 -8.06 -11.59
C ARG A 213 -10.28 -8.67 -12.72
N LEU A 214 -10.37 -9.99 -12.90
CA LEU A 214 -9.73 -10.69 -14.03
C LEU A 214 -10.28 -10.18 -15.37
N ASN A 215 -11.59 -9.95 -15.45
CA ASN A 215 -12.24 -9.37 -16.62
C ASN A 215 -11.75 -7.94 -16.91
N LEU A 216 -11.64 -7.07 -15.89
CA LEU A 216 -11.10 -5.71 -16.03
C LEU A 216 -9.62 -5.72 -16.47
N ALA A 217 -8.87 -6.76 -16.08
CA ALA A 217 -7.50 -7.00 -16.51
C ALA A 217 -7.40 -7.64 -17.91
N TYR A 218 -8.52 -8.01 -18.55
CA TYR A 218 -8.59 -8.75 -19.81
C TYR A 218 -7.87 -10.11 -19.76
N LEU A 219 -7.96 -10.79 -18.62
CA LEU A 219 -7.29 -12.06 -18.32
C LEU A 219 -8.17 -13.29 -18.48
N ASN A 220 -9.49 -13.13 -18.61
CA ASN A 220 -10.40 -14.27 -18.80
C ASN A 220 -10.19 -14.91 -20.18
N GLU A 221 -10.65 -16.16 -20.32
CA GLU A 221 -10.51 -16.92 -21.56
C GLU A 221 -11.04 -16.14 -22.77
N GLY A 222 -10.30 -16.21 -23.89
CA GLY A 222 -10.62 -15.47 -25.11
C GLY A 222 -10.27 -13.97 -25.10
N GLN A 223 -9.87 -13.40 -23.96
CA GLN A 223 -9.50 -11.98 -23.87
C GLN A 223 -8.03 -11.72 -24.28
N LYS A 224 -7.75 -10.46 -24.65
CA LYS A 224 -6.46 -10.02 -25.21
C LYS A 224 -5.25 -10.48 -24.39
N TYR A 225 -5.33 -10.42 -23.07
CA TYR A 225 -4.20 -10.71 -22.18
C TYR A 225 -4.30 -12.08 -21.49
N HIS A 226 -5.20 -12.95 -21.92
CA HIS A 226 -5.37 -14.28 -21.33
C HIS A 226 -4.09 -15.12 -21.40
N LYS A 227 -3.51 -15.30 -22.60
CA LYS A 227 -2.27 -16.09 -22.80
C LYS A 227 -1.07 -15.55 -22.01
N PRO A 228 -0.69 -14.25 -22.12
CA PRO A 228 0.43 -13.72 -21.34
C PRO A 228 0.14 -13.72 -19.83
N GLY A 229 -1.11 -13.44 -19.43
CA GLY A 229 -1.54 -13.55 -18.05
C GLY A 229 -1.44 -14.96 -17.51
N LYS A 230 -1.80 -15.98 -18.29
CA LYS A 230 -1.64 -17.40 -17.95
C LYS A 230 -0.18 -17.71 -17.61
N LEU A 231 0.78 -17.25 -18.42
CA LEU A 231 2.21 -17.43 -18.15
C LEU A 231 2.63 -16.77 -16.83
N ALA A 232 2.19 -15.53 -16.57
CA ALA A 232 2.46 -14.83 -15.32
C ALA A 232 1.85 -15.55 -14.10
N ILE A 233 0.58 -15.97 -14.21
CA ILE A 233 -0.15 -16.73 -13.18
C ILE A 233 0.60 -18.01 -12.81
N ASN A 234 0.97 -18.82 -13.81
CA ASN A 234 1.68 -20.09 -13.57
C ASN A 234 3.05 -19.84 -12.92
N ALA A 235 3.79 -18.82 -13.38
CA ALA A 235 5.07 -18.49 -12.80
C ALA A 235 4.94 -18.05 -11.32
N ILE A 236 3.92 -17.26 -10.99
CA ILE A 236 3.62 -16.85 -9.61
C ILE A 236 3.17 -18.05 -8.76
N LEU A 237 2.32 -18.94 -9.26
CA LEU A 237 1.92 -20.17 -8.55
C LEU A 237 3.13 -21.04 -8.19
N SER A 238 4.09 -21.21 -9.10
CA SER A 238 5.28 -22.04 -8.85
C SER A 238 6.29 -21.42 -7.89
N SER A 239 6.41 -20.09 -7.86
CA SER A 239 7.49 -19.39 -7.14
C SER A 239 7.02 -18.46 -6.02
N LYS A 240 5.70 -18.38 -5.79
CA LYS A 240 4.99 -17.39 -4.96
C LYS A 240 5.10 -15.95 -5.46
N GLU A 241 6.25 -15.56 -5.99
CA GLU A 241 6.53 -14.23 -6.53
C GLU A 241 7.52 -14.31 -7.70
N ILE A 242 7.39 -13.40 -8.67
CA ILE A 242 8.33 -13.27 -9.78
C ILE A 242 8.91 -11.86 -9.85
N SER A 243 10.09 -11.69 -10.45
CA SER A 243 10.64 -10.34 -10.64
C SER A 243 9.76 -9.49 -11.56
N ILE A 244 9.68 -8.18 -11.31
CA ILE A 244 8.94 -7.24 -12.16
C ILE A 244 9.42 -7.27 -13.61
N LYS A 245 10.72 -7.52 -13.83
CA LYS A 245 11.27 -7.71 -15.18
C LYS A 245 10.65 -8.93 -15.86
N LYS A 246 10.64 -10.09 -15.20
CA LYS A 246 10.03 -11.32 -15.73
C LYS A 246 8.54 -11.13 -15.98
N PHE A 247 7.83 -10.44 -15.07
CA PHE A 247 6.42 -10.09 -15.25
C PHE A 247 6.22 -9.24 -16.51
N LYS A 248 6.99 -8.15 -16.68
CA LYS A 248 6.92 -7.27 -17.86
C LYS A 248 7.22 -8.00 -19.18
N ASN A 249 8.14 -8.96 -19.17
CA ASN A 249 8.46 -9.77 -20.36
C ASN A 249 7.24 -10.53 -20.89
N TYR A 250 6.34 -10.98 -20.00
CA TYR A 250 5.12 -11.68 -20.44
C TYR A 250 4.17 -10.77 -21.22
N PHE A 251 4.20 -9.47 -20.95
CA PHE A 251 3.36 -8.46 -21.62
C PHE A 251 4.16 -7.61 -22.60
N GLU A 252 5.19 -8.20 -23.24
CA GLU A 252 5.98 -7.57 -24.31
C GLU A 252 6.59 -6.21 -23.93
N HIS A 253 6.84 -5.98 -22.63
CA HIS A 253 7.32 -4.70 -22.10
C HIS A 253 6.40 -3.49 -22.32
N GLU A 254 5.13 -3.69 -22.67
CA GLU A 254 4.16 -2.60 -22.78
C GLU A 254 3.83 -2.03 -21.40
N GLU A 255 4.38 -0.84 -21.09
CA GLU A 255 4.26 -0.23 -19.76
C GLU A 255 2.81 0.13 -19.40
N GLU A 256 2.02 0.59 -20.38
CA GLU A 256 0.60 0.88 -20.20
C GLU A 256 -0.18 -0.38 -19.85
N VAL A 257 0.13 -1.52 -20.50
CA VAL A 257 -0.51 -2.80 -20.22
C VAL A 257 -0.15 -3.32 -18.84
N CYS A 258 1.13 -3.27 -18.48
CA CYS A 258 1.57 -3.67 -17.14
C CYS A 258 0.89 -2.83 -16.06
N THR A 259 0.78 -1.52 -16.30
CA THR A 259 0.09 -0.59 -15.38
C THR A 259 -1.40 -0.93 -15.29
N LYS A 260 -2.06 -1.20 -16.41
CA LYS A 260 -3.47 -1.61 -16.47
C LYS A 260 -3.73 -2.92 -15.72
N VAL A 261 -2.94 -3.95 -15.99
CA VAL A 261 -3.08 -5.28 -15.37
C VAL A 261 -2.82 -5.22 -13.86
N LEU A 262 -1.82 -4.45 -13.41
CA LEU A 262 -1.57 -4.21 -11.99
C LEU A 262 -2.72 -3.41 -11.35
N SER A 263 -3.26 -2.40 -12.04
CA SER A 263 -4.35 -1.55 -11.52
C SER A 263 -5.68 -2.29 -11.31
N ALA A 264 -5.86 -3.43 -11.99
CA ALA A 264 -7.05 -4.26 -11.85
C ALA A 264 -7.10 -5.05 -10.52
N ASN A 265 -6.05 -4.97 -9.68
CA ASN A 265 -5.96 -5.65 -8.38
C ASN A 265 -6.08 -7.18 -8.49
N VAL A 266 -5.49 -7.75 -9.54
CA VAL A 266 -5.26 -9.20 -9.67
C VAL A 266 -3.86 -9.56 -9.17
N PHE A 267 -2.89 -8.69 -9.46
CA PHE A 267 -1.50 -8.84 -9.05
C PHE A 267 -1.08 -7.67 -8.15
N ALA A 268 -0.11 -7.92 -7.28
CA ALA A 268 0.50 -6.96 -6.37
C ALA A 268 1.95 -6.71 -6.79
N TYR A 269 2.40 -5.45 -6.79
CA TYR A 269 3.81 -5.10 -6.99
C TYR A 269 4.48 -4.75 -5.66
N HIS A 270 5.61 -5.38 -5.38
CA HIS A 270 6.40 -5.20 -4.16
C HIS A 270 7.64 -4.34 -4.45
N PRO A 271 7.56 -3.00 -4.28
CA PRO A 271 8.69 -2.11 -4.56
C PRO A 271 9.92 -2.40 -3.69
N SER A 272 9.75 -2.93 -2.48
CA SER A 272 10.88 -3.30 -1.61
C SER A 272 11.75 -4.42 -2.16
N ARG A 273 11.17 -5.30 -2.98
CA ARG A 273 11.81 -6.50 -3.53
C ARG A 273 11.93 -6.48 -5.05
N GLY A 274 11.23 -5.57 -5.72
CA GLY A 274 11.12 -5.54 -7.18
C GLY A 274 10.39 -6.77 -7.72
N THR A 275 9.43 -7.33 -6.98
CA THR A 275 8.70 -8.56 -7.33
C THR A 275 7.21 -8.30 -7.53
N VAL A 276 6.52 -9.29 -8.12
CA VAL A 276 5.08 -9.32 -8.35
C VAL A 276 4.51 -10.63 -7.81
N SER A 277 3.40 -10.56 -7.08
CA SER A 277 2.64 -11.69 -6.55
C SER A 277 1.16 -11.60 -6.95
N PHE A 278 0.33 -12.55 -6.49
CA PHE A 278 -1.11 -12.33 -6.45
C PHE A 278 -1.47 -11.21 -5.48
N GLN A 279 -2.53 -10.49 -5.80
CA GLN A 279 -3.03 -9.38 -4.99
C GLN A 279 -3.57 -9.83 -3.63
N SER A 280 -4.20 -11.00 -3.57
CA SER A 280 -4.74 -11.56 -2.34
C SER A 280 -4.89 -13.07 -2.45
N LYS A 281 -5.06 -13.73 -1.31
CA LYS A 281 -5.32 -15.18 -1.25
C LYS A 281 -6.57 -15.59 -2.03
N SER A 282 -7.61 -14.75 -2.06
CA SER A 282 -8.82 -15.01 -2.84
C SER A 282 -8.57 -15.10 -4.35
N VAL A 283 -7.61 -14.34 -4.87
CA VAL A 283 -7.20 -14.45 -6.28
C VAL A 283 -6.53 -15.79 -6.55
N GLU A 284 -5.60 -16.18 -5.68
CA GLU A 284 -4.93 -17.48 -5.75
C GLU A 284 -5.95 -18.63 -5.68
N TYR A 285 -6.88 -18.57 -4.71
CA TYR A 285 -7.93 -19.56 -4.52
C TYR A 285 -8.84 -19.67 -5.75
N TYR A 286 -9.27 -18.54 -6.33
CA TYR A 286 -10.08 -18.53 -7.55
C TYR A 286 -9.37 -19.23 -8.72
N ILE A 287 -8.07 -18.95 -8.90
CA ILE A 287 -7.25 -19.55 -9.96
C ILE A 287 -7.11 -21.06 -9.75
N GLN A 288 -6.94 -21.51 -8.50
CA GLN A 288 -6.84 -22.93 -8.17
C GLN A 288 -8.15 -23.68 -8.46
N VAL A 289 -9.29 -23.10 -8.10
CA VAL A 289 -10.62 -23.67 -8.38
C VAL A 289 -10.93 -23.68 -9.88
N ASN A 290 -10.45 -22.69 -10.63
CA ASN A 290 -10.61 -22.57 -12.09
C ASN A 290 -9.33 -22.99 -12.86
N SER A 291 -8.65 -24.03 -12.37
CA SER A 291 -7.35 -24.47 -12.89
C SER A 291 -7.37 -24.79 -14.39
N GLY A 292 -8.46 -25.36 -14.92
CA GLY A 292 -8.59 -25.67 -16.35
C GLY A 292 -8.41 -24.46 -17.27
N THR A 293 -8.80 -23.26 -16.82
CA THR A 293 -8.68 -22.01 -17.58
C THR A 293 -7.29 -21.39 -17.42
N PHE A 294 -6.74 -21.39 -16.20
CA PHE A 294 -5.58 -20.55 -15.85
C PHE A 294 -4.27 -21.32 -15.62
N ILE A 295 -4.32 -22.63 -15.40
CA ILE A 295 -3.13 -23.44 -15.12
C ILE A 295 -2.77 -24.22 -16.38
N ASN A 296 -1.47 -24.28 -16.67
CA ASN A 296 -0.98 -25.26 -17.63
C ASN A 296 -0.88 -26.57 -16.86
N LEU A 297 -1.80 -27.51 -17.11
CA LEU A 297 -1.62 -28.88 -16.66
C LEU A 297 -0.31 -29.35 -17.30
N ILE A 298 0.69 -29.62 -16.47
CA ILE A 298 1.92 -30.25 -16.92
C ILE A 298 1.51 -31.67 -17.29
N GLU A 299 1.48 -31.97 -18.59
CA GLU A 299 1.72 -33.34 -19.07
C GLU A 299 3.22 -33.67 -18.94
#